data_AF-A0A6A6BVG6-F1
#
_entry.id   AF-A0A6A6BVG6-F1
#
_cell.length_a   1.000
_cell.length_b   1.000
_cell.length_c   1.000
_cell.angle_alpha   90.00
_cell.angle_beta   90.00
_cell.angle_gamma   90.00
#
_symmetry.space_group_name_H-M   'P 1'
#
loop_
_entity.id
_entity.type
_entity.pdbx_description
1 polymer ?
#
loop_
_entity_poly.entity_id
_entity_poly.type
_entity_poly.pdbx_seq_one_letter_code
_entity_poly.pdbx_strand_id
1 'polypeptide(L)' 'LLSSYTLQAADVGLAIDYKQHFDVFRLRVEGEQLLFIAPDVKDAVAWVESLLIAITISDPLEVRKMPQYPSLPSRR' A
#
# COMPACT_ATOMS: atom_id res chain seq x y z
N LEU A 1 -12.25 -22.21 4.51
CA LEU A 1 -10.80 -22.03 4.35
C LEU A 1 -10.51 -20.53 4.34
N LEU A 2 -9.57 -20.06 5.15
CA LEU A 2 -9.00 -18.72 4.96
C LEU A 2 -7.89 -18.86 3.91
N SER A 3 -8.03 -18.18 2.78
CA SER A 3 -6.88 -17.96 1.88
C SER A 3 -5.91 -17.00 2.56
N SER A 4 -4.62 -17.29 2.44
CA SER A 4 -3.54 -16.42 2.91
C SER A 4 -2.80 -15.91 1.69
N TYR A 5 -2.54 -14.60 1.64
CA TYR A 5 -1.80 -13.95 0.56
C TYR A 5 -0.50 -13.36 1.09
N THR A 6 0.55 -13.38 0.28
CA THR A 6 1.75 -12.57 0.52
C THR A 6 1.57 -11.14 0.01
N LEU A 7 2.25 -10.18 0.65
CA LEU A 7 2.33 -8.79 0.19
C LEU A 7 3.56 -8.52 -0.70
N GLN A 8 4.38 -9.54 -0.97
CA GLN A 8 5.52 -9.39 -1.89
C GLN A 8 5.05 -9.02 -3.29
N ALA A 9 5.69 -8.02 -3.89
CA ALA A 9 5.30 -7.49 -5.20
C ALA A 9 3.82 -7.06 -5.31
N ALA A 10 3.15 -6.81 -4.19
CA ALA A 10 1.79 -6.32 -4.16
C ALA A 10 1.73 -4.81 -4.45
N ASP A 11 0.53 -4.34 -4.78
CA ASP A 11 0.26 -2.93 -5.04
C ASP A 11 -1.05 -2.53 -4.36
N VAL A 12 -1.12 -1.31 -3.85
CA VAL A 12 -2.28 -0.80 -3.13
C VAL A 12 -2.52 0.66 -3.47
N GLY A 13 -3.79 1.04 -3.59
CA GLY A 13 -4.17 2.42 -3.85
C GLY A 13 -5.66 2.67 -3.71
N LEU A 14 -6.06 3.94 -3.72
CA LEU A 14 -7.47 4.32 -3.71
C LEU A 14 -8.15 3.90 -5.03
N ALA A 15 -9.37 3.37 -4.94
CA ALA A 15 -10.14 2.96 -6.10
C ALA A 15 -10.96 4.12 -6.67
N ILE A 16 -10.29 5.15 -7.19
CA ILE A 16 -10.92 6.40 -7.66
C ILE A 16 -11.92 6.22 -8.82
N ASP A 17 -11.80 5.11 -9.55
CA ASP A 17 -12.67 4.71 -10.65
C ASP A 17 -13.97 4.03 -10.16
N TYR A 18 -14.03 3.64 -8.88
CA TYR A 18 -15.16 2.96 -8.29
C TYR A 18 -16.22 3.97 -7.81
N LYS A 19 -17.35 4.03 -8.51
CA LYS A 19 -18.37 5.07 -8.29
C LYS A 19 -19.42 4.73 -7.23
N GLN A 20 -19.47 3.49 -6.74
CA GLN A 20 -20.52 3.08 -5.80
C GLN A 20 -20.24 3.57 -4.37
N HIS A 21 -18.97 3.66 -3.98
CA HIS A 21 -18.54 4.08 -2.64
C HIS A 21 -17.24 4.88 -2.73
N PHE A 22 -17.14 5.96 -1.94
CA PHE A 22 -15.95 6.83 -1.91
C PHE A 22 -14.82 6.28 -1.03
N ASP A 23 -15.15 5.41 -0.08
CA ASP A 23 -14.25 4.92 0.96
C ASP A 23 -13.58 3.59 0.55
N VAL A 24 -13.28 3.42 -0.74
CA VAL A 24 -12.80 2.15 -1.30
C VAL A 24 -11.34 2.23 -1.69
N PHE A 25 -10.57 1.23 -1.25
CA PHE A 25 -9.21 0.99 -1.71
C PHE A 25 -9.10 -0.37 -2.40
N ARG A 26 -8.08 -0.49 -3.24
CA ARG A 26 -7.77 -1.65 -4.07
C ARG A 26 -6.45 -2.24 -3.61
N LEU A 27 -6.43 -3.55 -3.42
CA LEU A 27 -5.21 -4.33 -3.19
C LEU A 27 -5.03 -5.30 -4.36
N ARG A 28 -3.85 -5.31 -4.95
CA ARG A 28 -3.42 -6.27 -5.96
C ARG A 28 -2.36 -7.17 -5.35
N VAL A 29 -2.66 -8.46 -5.22
CA VAL A 29 -1.81 -9.47 -4.58
C VAL A 29 -1.88 -10.75 -5.39
N GLU A 30 -0.74 -11.40 -5.63
CA GLU A 30 -0.68 -12.72 -6.28
C GLU A 30 -1.45 -12.84 -7.62
N GLY A 31 -1.58 -11.73 -8.36
CA GLY A 31 -2.34 -11.68 -9.63
C GLY A 31 -3.85 -11.45 -9.46
N GLU A 32 -4.35 -11.38 -8.24
CA GLU A 32 -5.74 -11.05 -7.91
C GLU A 32 -5.92 -9.55 -7.63
N GLN A 33 -7.15 -9.06 -7.86
CA GLN A 33 -7.54 -7.69 -7.53
C GLN A 33 -8.72 -7.72 -6.55
N LEU A 34 -8.49 -7.19 -5.35
CA LEU A 34 -9.46 -7.12 -4.27
C LEU A 34 -9.86 -5.66 -4.04
N LEU A 35 -11.15 -5.42 -3.80
CA LEU A 35 -11.68 -4.12 -3.39
C LEU A 35 -12.16 -4.22 -1.95
N PHE A 36 -11.77 -3.25 -1.14
CA PHE A 36 -12.13 -3.15 0.26
C PHE A 36 -12.84 -1.83 0.51
N ILE A 37 -13.97 -1.89 1.21
CA ILE A 37 -14.64 -0.71 1.73
C ILE A 37 -14.16 -0.45 3.16
N ALA A 38 -13.70 0.77 3.42
CA ALA A 38 -13.38 1.26 4.74
C ALA A 38 -14.58 1.97 5.39
N PRO A 39 -14.57 2.21 6.70
CA PRO A 39 -15.63 2.96 7.37
C PRO A 39 -15.78 4.40 6.86
N ASP A 40 -14.67 5.07 6.52
CA ASP A 40 -14.63 6.39 5.90
C ASP A 40 -13.37 6.61 5.04
N VAL A 41 -13.29 7.76 4.35
CA VAL A 41 -12.18 8.09 3.44
C VAL A 41 -10.85 8.17 4.20
N LYS A 42 -10.85 8.66 5.44
CA LYS A 42 -9.62 8.78 6.24
C LYS A 42 -9.08 7.41 6.58
N ASP A 43 -9.97 6.48 6.94
CA ASP A 43 -9.62 5.09 7.19
C ASP A 43 -9.11 4.42 5.91
N ALA A 44 -9.74 4.67 4.75
CA ALA A 44 -9.24 4.16 3.47
C ALA A 44 -7.80 4.63 3.18
N VAL A 45 -7.51 5.91 3.40
CA VAL A 45 -6.15 6.47 3.26
C VAL A 45 -5.19 5.81 4.26
N ALA A 46 -5.57 5.68 5.53
CA ALA A 46 -4.74 5.05 6.55
C ALA A 46 -4.42 3.58 6.25
N TRP A 47 -5.39 2.82 5.71
CA TRP A 47 -5.17 1.47 5.21
C TRP A 47 -4.18 1.42 4.05
N VAL A 48 -4.33 2.31 3.06
CA VAL A 48 -3.39 2.42 1.93
C VAL A 48 -1.97 2.73 2.42
N GLU A 49 -1.80 3.72 3.30
CA GLU A 49 -0.49 4.08 3.85
C GLU A 49 0.16 2.92 4.62
N SER A 50 -0.61 2.25 5.48
CA SER A 50 -0.12 1.11 6.27
C SER A 50 0.28 -0.07 5.38
N LEU A 51 -0.53 -0.36 4.34
CA LEU A 51 -0.24 -1.42 3.38
C LEU A 51 0.97 -1.09 2.51
N LEU A 52 1.16 0.16 2.07
CA LEU A 52 2.37 0.57 1.33
C LEU A 52 3.65 0.30 2.13
N ILE A 53 3.63 0.61 3.43
CA ILE A 53 4.75 0.32 4.33
C ILE A 53 4.94 -1.20 4.47
N ALA A 54 3.85 -1.95 4.68
CA ALA A 54 3.90 -3.40 4.82
C ALA A 54 4.43 -4.11 3.55
N ILE A 55 4.03 -3.65 2.36
CA ILE A 55 4.54 -4.13 1.06
C ILE A 55 6.05 -3.91 0.96
N THR A 56 6.50 -2.69 1.28
CA THR A 56 7.94 -2.33 1.27
C THR A 56 8.76 -3.21 2.23
N ILE A 57 8.19 -3.56 3.39
CA ILE A 57 8.84 -4.44 4.39
C ILE A 57 8.74 -5.92 3.99
N SER A 58 7.80 -6.30 3.12
CA SER A 58 7.60 -7.69 2.70
C SER A 58 8.57 -8.11 1.59
N ASP A 59 9.00 -7.16 0.75
CA ASP A 59 9.93 -7.42 -0.34
C ASP A 59 11.31 -7.88 0.17
N PRO A 60 12.04 -8.72 -0.58
CA PRO A 60 13.41 -9.12 -0.21
C PRO A 60 14.35 -7.92 -0.01
N LEU A 61 15.30 -8.03 0.92
CA LEU A 61 16.21 -6.92 1.25
C LEU A 61 17.04 -6.46 0.06
N GLU A 62 17.37 -7.38 -0.84
CA GLU A 62 18.19 -7.16 -2.03
C GLU A 62 17.52 -6.23 -3.04
N VAL A 63 16.18 -6.16 -3.04
CA VAL A 63 15.40 -5.34 -3.99
C VAL A 63 14.81 -4.08 -3.37
N ARG A 64 14.92 -3.90 -2.04
CA ARG A 64 14.39 -2.71 -1.37
C ARG A 64 15.18 -1.47 -1.77
N LYS A 65 14.45 -0.43 -2.17
CA LYS A 65 15.04 0.89 -2.42
C LYS A 65 15.56 1.46 -1.10
N MET A 66 16.82 1.88 -1.08
CA MET A 66 17.36 2.59 0.07
C MET A 66 16.57 3.88 0.29
N PRO A 67 16.10 4.17 1.52
CA PRO A 67 15.37 5.39 1.80
C PRO A 67 16.25 6.60 1.49
N GLN A 68 15.75 7.50 0.64
CA GLN A 68 16.43 8.75 0.33
C GLN A 68 16.07 9.75 1.41
N TYR A 69 16.93 9.91 2.40
CA TYR A 69 16.78 10.98 3.37
C TYR A 69 17.27 12.30 2.75
N PRO A 70 16.51 13.40 2.87
CA PRO A 70 17.01 14.70 2.44
C PRO A 70 18.30 15.01 3.21
N SER A 71 19.40 15.22 2.48
CA SER A 71 20.66 15.63 3.09
C SER A 71 20.49 17.03 3.68
N LEU A 72 20.71 17.17 4.99
CA LEU A 72 20.81 18.51 5.59
C LEU A 72 22.02 19.23 4.99
N PRO A 73 21.90 20.52 4.62
CA PRO A 73 23.03 21.29 4.13
C PRO A 73 24.11 21.37 5.21
N SER A 74 25.36 21.08 4.83
CA SER A 74 26.52 21.21 5.72
C SER A 74 26.84 22.68 5.97
N ARG A 75 26.98 23.09 7.24
CA ARG A 75 27.46 24.44 7.61
C ARG A 75 28.93 24.56 7.19
N ARG A 76 29.24 25.54 6.32
CA ARG A 76 30.61 26.01 6.07
C ARG A 76 30.97 27.12 7.04
#